data_AF-A0A950K682-F1
#
_entry.id   AF-A0A950K682-F1
#
_cell.length_a   1.000
_cell.length_b   1.000
_cell.length_c   1.000
_cell.angle_alpha   90.00
_cell.angle_beta   90.00
_cell.angle_gamma   90.00
#
_symmetry.space_group_name_H-M   'P 1'
#
loop_
_entity.id
_entity.type
_entity.pdbx_description
1 polymer ?
#
loop_
_entity_poly.entity_id
_entity_poly.type
_entity_poly.pdbx_seq_one_letter_code
_entity_poly.pdbx_strand_id
1 'polypeptide(L)'
;DFIRIPAAKALGHFGDQRAIDVLAKVVSDKDADAERAARQKGVRWQCSKSLSQIFKQTGVSPASEVFEVLKKNTKDGDYDIEFTCAEALGNATLTNPQRLDLSKFRRIERETYTADDP
;
A
#
# COMPACT_ATOMS: atom_id res chain seq x y z
N ASP A 1 17.30 4.94 5.51
CA ASP A 1 18.07 4.06 4.61
C ASP A 1 18.54 4.89 3.42
N PHE A 2 19.84 5.17 3.35
CA PHE A 2 20.41 6.07 2.34
C PHE A 2 20.48 5.44 0.93
N ILE A 3 20.25 4.12 0.81
CA ILE A 3 20.36 3.41 -0.47
C ILE A 3 18.98 3.03 -0.97
N ARG A 4 18.16 2.37 -0.14
CA ARG A 4 16.86 1.83 -0.58
C ARG A 4 15.84 2.93 -0.89
N ILE A 5 15.83 4.03 -0.13
CA ILE A 5 14.88 5.13 -0.34
C ILE A 5 15.12 5.81 -1.70
N PRO A 6 16.34 6.27 -2.05
CA PRO A 6 16.60 6.84 -3.37
C PRO A 6 16.32 5.86 -4.52
N ALA A 7 16.67 4.58 -4.36
CA ALA A 7 16.41 3.56 -5.37
C ALA A 7 14.90 3.36 -5.61
N ALA A 8 14.13 3.16 -4.54
CA ALA A 8 12.67 3.02 -4.64
C ALA A 8 12.03 4.27 -5.24
N LYS A 9 12.49 5.47 -4.86
CA LYS A 9 12.02 6.73 -5.42
C LYS A 9 12.30 6.83 -6.93
N ALA A 10 13.49 6.45 -7.38
CA ALA A 10 13.85 6.46 -8.80
C ALA A 10 12.95 5.51 -9.60
N LEU A 11 12.74 4.28 -9.12
CA LEU A 11 11.85 3.30 -9.76
C LEU A 11 10.42 3.83 -9.91
N GLY A 12 9.90 4.49 -8.87
CA GLY A 12 8.60 5.15 -8.91
C GLY A 12 8.53 6.30 -9.90
N HIS A 13 9.58 7.13 -9.93
CA HIS A 13 9.66 8.27 -10.83
C HIS A 13 9.71 7.86 -12.32
N PHE A 14 10.44 6.79 -12.62
CA PHE A 14 10.55 6.24 -13.97
C PHE A 14 9.36 5.37 -14.39
N GLY A 15 8.44 5.05 -13.46
CA GLY A 15 7.29 4.20 -13.78
C GLY A 15 7.68 2.75 -14.09
N ASP A 16 8.78 2.22 -13.51
CA ASP A 16 9.25 0.87 -13.83
C ASP A 16 8.28 -0.19 -13.31
N GLN A 17 7.44 -0.71 -14.20
CA GLN A 17 6.42 -1.72 -13.88
C GLN A 17 7.03 -3.02 -13.34
N ARG A 18 8.27 -3.35 -13.71
CA ARG A 18 8.96 -4.56 -13.22
C ARG A 18 9.30 -4.47 -11.74
N ALA A 19 9.29 -3.25 -11.18
CA ALA A 19 9.55 -3.03 -9.76
C ALA A 19 8.32 -3.27 -8.89
N ILE A 20 7.12 -3.40 -9.46
CA ILE A 20 5.86 -3.47 -8.70
C ILE A 20 5.91 -4.58 -7.64
N ASP A 21 6.27 -5.80 -8.03
CA ASP A 21 6.27 -6.95 -7.11
C ASP A 21 7.30 -6.78 -5.98
N VAL A 22 8.50 -6.29 -6.31
CA VAL A 22 9.57 -6.07 -5.34
C VAL A 22 9.19 -4.97 -4.35
N LEU A 23 8.63 -3.85 -4.84
CA LEU A 23 8.18 -2.75 -3.99
C LEU A 23 7.02 -3.21 -3.08
N ALA A 24 6.06 -3.97 -3.61
CA ALA A 24 4.95 -4.52 -2.83
C ALA A 24 5.43 -5.43 -1.71
N LYS A 25 6.40 -6.31 -2.00
CA LYS A 25 7.01 -7.17 -0.98
C LYS A 25 7.61 -6.36 0.17
N VAL A 26 8.35 -5.29 -0.14
CA VAL A 26 8.93 -4.41 0.90
C VAL A 26 7.84 -3.71 1.72
N VAL A 27 6.74 -3.27 1.10
CA VAL A 27 5.60 -2.69 1.84
C VAL A 27 5.00 -3.71 2.81
N SER A 28 4.87 -4.97 2.42
CA SER A 28 4.31 -6.03 3.28
C SER A 28 5.24 -6.49 4.40
N ASP A 29 6.55 -6.25 4.26
CA ASP A 29 7.59 -6.68 5.19
C ASP A 29 7.69 -5.73 6.39
N LYS A 30 6.67 -5.76 7.24
CA LYS A 30 6.65 -5.04 8.51
C LYS A 30 7.19 -5.94 9.61
N ASP A 31 8.32 -5.55 10.19
CA ASP A 31 8.89 -6.24 11.36
C ASP A 31 7.90 -6.24 12.54
N ALA A 32 7.84 -7.35 13.27
CA ALA A 32 7.00 -7.47 14.47
C ALA A 32 7.61 -6.71 15.67
N ASP A 33 8.93 -6.51 15.66
CA ASP A 33 9.61 -5.67 16.65
C ASP A 33 9.35 -4.18 16.33
N ALA A 34 8.76 -3.46 17.28
CA ALA A 34 8.33 -2.07 17.09
C ALA A 34 9.51 -1.13 16.75
N GLU A 35 10.70 -1.39 17.30
CA GLU A 35 11.88 -0.55 17.07
C GLU A 35 12.44 -0.76 15.65
N ARG A 36 12.51 -2.02 15.20
CA ARG A 36 12.87 -2.36 13.81
C ARG A 36 11.83 -1.88 12.82
N ALA A 37 10.53 -2.01 13.14
CA ALA A 37 9.44 -1.50 12.32
C ALA A 37 9.55 0.03 12.14
N ALA A 38 9.86 0.77 13.19
CA ALA A 38 10.08 2.22 13.13
C ALA A 38 11.26 2.58 12.21
N ARG A 39 12.36 1.82 12.26
CA ARG A 39 13.51 2.01 11.36
C ARG A 39 13.17 1.72 9.89
N GLN A 40 12.30 0.74 9.62
CA GLN A 40 11.89 0.34 8.28
C GLN A 40 10.79 1.23 7.69
N LYS A 41 10.00 1.92 8.53
CA LYS A 41 8.87 2.78 8.14
C LYS A 41 9.19 3.65 6.92
N GLY A 42 10.32 4.36 6.94
CA GLY A 42 10.70 5.27 5.85
C GLY A 42 10.90 4.57 4.51
N VAL A 43 11.47 3.36 4.50
CA VAL A 43 11.64 2.57 3.27
C VAL A 43 10.28 2.06 2.78
N ARG A 44 9.47 1.50 3.68
CA ARG A 44 8.13 0.98 3.35
C ARG A 44 7.25 2.07 2.75
N TRP A 45 7.26 3.27 3.35
CA TRP A 45 6.51 4.42 2.86
C TRP A 45 6.98 4.89 1.50
N GLN A 46 8.29 4.93 1.27
CA GLN A 46 8.79 5.29 -0.04
C GLN A 46 8.37 4.26 -1.09
N CYS A 47 8.37 2.96 -0.77
CA CYS A 47 7.92 1.91 -1.67
C CYS A 47 6.42 2.01 -1.99
N SER A 48 5.55 2.24 -1.00
CA SER A 48 4.10 2.41 -1.24
C SER A 48 3.81 3.65 -2.09
N LYS A 49 4.51 4.76 -1.83
CA LYS A 49 4.42 5.98 -2.65
C LYS A 49 4.88 5.75 -4.09
N SER A 50 5.97 5.02 -4.27
CA SER A 50 6.48 4.68 -5.61
C SER A 50 5.51 3.79 -6.38
N LEU A 51 4.85 2.83 -5.72
CA LEU A 51 3.77 2.05 -6.33
C LEU A 51 2.62 2.93 -6.80
N SER A 52 2.16 3.86 -5.96
CA SER A 52 1.12 4.84 -6.34
C SER A 52 1.50 5.62 -7.60
N GLN A 53 2.75 6.07 -7.68
CA GLN A 53 3.28 6.78 -8.86
C GLN A 53 3.30 5.91 -10.11
N ILE A 54 3.78 4.67 -10.01
CA ILE A 54 3.82 3.73 -11.14
C ILE A 54 2.41 3.51 -11.67
N PHE A 55 1.44 3.20 -10.81
CA PHE A 55 0.05 2.99 -11.24
C PHE A 55 -0.54 4.24 -11.89
N LYS A 56 -0.31 5.42 -11.31
CA LYS A 56 -0.77 6.70 -11.86
C LYS A 56 -0.20 6.99 -13.25
N GLN A 57 1.07 6.67 -13.48
CA GLN A 57 1.75 6.95 -14.75
C GLN A 57 1.42 5.93 -15.84
N THR A 58 1.33 4.65 -15.46
CA THR A 58 1.28 3.55 -16.42
C THR A 58 -0.13 3.00 -16.65
N GLY A 59 -1.06 3.25 -15.71
CA GLY A 59 -2.43 2.75 -15.79
C GLY A 59 -2.54 1.23 -15.74
N VAL A 60 -1.51 0.51 -15.27
CA VAL A 60 -1.52 -0.95 -15.23
C VAL A 60 -2.45 -1.48 -14.15
N SER A 61 -3.02 -2.66 -14.43
CA SER A 61 -3.72 -3.45 -13.44
C SER A 61 -2.71 -4.18 -12.54
N PRO A 62 -2.87 -4.14 -11.21
CA PRO A 62 -1.99 -4.87 -10.31
C PRO A 62 -2.31 -6.36 -10.37
N ALA A 63 -1.28 -7.19 -10.25
CA ALA A 63 -1.47 -8.63 -10.02
C ALA A 63 -2.27 -8.87 -8.72
N SER A 64 -2.96 -10.01 -8.63
CA SER A 64 -3.80 -10.34 -7.47
C SER A 64 -3.03 -10.27 -6.15
N GLU A 65 -1.79 -10.76 -6.11
CA GLU A 65 -0.94 -10.72 -4.91
C GLU A 65 -0.61 -9.28 -4.49
N VAL A 66 -0.24 -8.43 -5.43
CA VAL A 66 0.06 -7.01 -5.18
C VAL A 66 -1.18 -6.28 -4.70
N PHE A 67 -2.33 -6.55 -5.30
CA PHE A 67 -3.61 -6.01 -4.87
C PHE A 67 -3.92 -6.40 -3.41
N GLU A 68 -3.75 -7.68 -3.05
CA GLU A 68 -3.96 -8.16 -1.68
C GLU A 68 -3.02 -7.50 -0.67
N VAL A 69 -1.75 -7.31 -1.03
CA VAL A 69 -0.77 -6.58 -0.20
C VAL A 69 -1.24 -5.15 0.04
N LEU A 70 -1.54 -4.41 -1.03
CA LEU A 70 -1.99 -3.02 -0.90
C LEU A 70 -3.27 -2.92 -0.08
N LYS A 71 -4.24 -3.82 -0.31
CA LYS A 71 -5.49 -3.90 0.43
C LYS A 71 -5.24 -4.13 1.91
N LYS A 72 -4.44 -5.13 2.28
CA LYS A 72 -4.10 -5.43 3.68
C LYS A 72 -3.41 -4.24 4.37
N ASN A 73 -2.47 -3.60 3.68
CA ASN A 73 -1.72 -2.46 4.21
C ASN A 73 -2.52 -1.14 4.29
N THR A 74 -3.78 -1.10 3.85
CA THR A 74 -4.70 0.02 4.18
C THR A 74 -5.17 0.01 5.65
N LYS A 75 -4.84 -1.04 6.41
CA LYS A 75 -5.00 -1.17 7.86
C LYS A 75 -3.67 -1.45 8.57
N ASP A 76 -2.57 -0.90 8.06
CA ASP A 76 -1.22 -1.14 8.63
C ASP A 76 -1.07 -0.61 10.06
N GLY A 77 -1.86 0.39 10.46
CA GLY A 77 -1.70 1.18 11.67
C GLY A 77 -0.78 2.39 11.50
N ASP A 78 -0.07 2.49 10.37
CA ASP A 78 0.71 3.67 9.99
C ASP A 78 -0.05 4.51 8.96
N TYR A 79 -0.48 5.70 9.37
CA TYR A 79 -1.31 6.57 8.53
C TYR A 79 -0.72 6.84 7.15
N ASP A 80 0.61 7.04 7.06
CA ASP A 80 1.27 7.39 5.80
C ASP A 80 1.26 6.20 4.83
N ILE A 81 1.47 4.99 5.35
CA ILE A 81 1.41 3.74 4.57
C ILE A 81 -0.02 3.49 4.10
N GLU A 82 -0.99 3.63 5.01
CA GLU A 82 -2.38 3.37 4.68
C GLU A 82 -2.92 4.31 3.62
N PHE A 83 -2.63 5.61 3.76
CA PHE A 83 -3.01 6.64 2.79
C PHE A 83 -2.40 6.33 1.41
N THR A 84 -1.10 6.04 1.35
CA THR A 84 -0.41 5.80 0.08
C THR A 84 -0.83 4.49 -0.58
N CYS A 85 -1.12 3.43 0.19
CA CYS A 85 -1.68 2.19 -0.34
C CYS A 85 -3.10 2.37 -0.89
N ALA A 86 -3.95 3.16 -0.20
CA ALA A 86 -5.28 3.50 -0.70
C ALA A 86 -5.21 4.36 -1.98
N GLU A 87 -4.30 5.33 -2.01
CA GLU A 87 -4.04 6.12 -3.22
C GLU A 87 -3.56 5.23 -4.38
N ALA A 88 -2.64 4.29 -4.11
CA ALA A 88 -2.15 3.35 -5.12
C ALA A 88 -3.28 2.50 -5.71
N LEU A 89 -4.18 1.97 -4.87
CA LEU A 89 -5.36 1.23 -5.33
C LEU A 89 -6.32 2.09 -6.16
N GLY A 90 -6.47 3.37 -5.82
CA GLY A 90 -7.28 4.32 -6.59
C GLY A 90 -6.67 4.70 -7.94
N ASN A 91 -5.34 4.82 -8.00
CA ASN A 91 -4.59 5.10 -9.23
C ASN A 91 -4.46 3.87 -10.14
N ALA A 92 -4.62 2.67 -9.59
CA ALA A 92 -4.50 1.42 -10.32
C ALA A 92 -5.76 1.09 -11.14
N THR A 93 -5.57 0.52 -12.33
CA THR A 93 -6.70 0.07 -13.15
C THR A 93 -7.21 -1.28 -12.62
N LEU A 94 -8.04 -1.26 -11.59
CA LEU A 94 -8.55 -2.48 -10.96
C LEU A 94 -9.48 -3.27 -11.90
N THR A 95 -9.37 -4.59 -11.85
CA THR A 95 -10.30 -5.50 -12.51
C THR A 95 -11.65 -5.54 -11.79
N ASN A 96 -12.72 -6.04 -12.45
CA ASN A 96 -14.03 -6.15 -11.81
C ASN A 96 -14.02 -6.99 -10.52
N PRO A 97 -13.34 -8.16 -10.46
CA PRO A 97 -13.18 -8.91 -9.21
C PRO A 97 -12.50 -8.08 -8.11
N GLN A 98 -11.41 -7.37 -8.44
CA GLN A 98 -10.68 -6.53 -7.47
C GLN A 98 -11.54 -5.38 -6.95
N ARG A 99 -12.33 -4.71 -7.80
CA ARG A 99 -13.27 -3.66 -7.37
C ARG A 99 -14.36 -4.21 -6.46
N LEU A 100 -14.91 -5.37 -6.80
CA LEU A 100 -15.94 -6.03 -5.99
C LEU A 100 -15.39 -6.48 -4.63
N ASP A 101 -14.15 -6.93 -4.59
CA ASP A 101 -13.50 -7.29 -3.33
C ASP A 101 -13.19 -6.04 -2.49
N LEU A 102 -12.66 -4.98 -3.11
CA LEU A 102 -12.40 -3.71 -2.44
C LEU A 102 -13.66 -3.05 -1.90
N SER A 103 -14.81 -3.15 -2.58
CA SER A 103 -16.08 -2.59 -2.10
C SER A 103 -16.62 -3.27 -0.84
N LYS A 104 -16.27 -4.55 -0.64
CA LYS A 104 -16.57 -5.29 0.59
C LYS A 104 -15.58 -4.97 1.71
N PHE A 105 -14.39 -4.49 1.36
CA PHE A 105 -13.33 -4.18 2.30
C PHE A 105 -13.63 -2.88 3.06
N ARG A 106 -14.18 -3.00 4.27
CA ARG A 106 -14.37 -1.85 5.16
C ARG A 106 -13.11 -1.60 5.98
N ARG A 107 -12.55 -0.38 5.89
CA ARG A 107 -11.51 0.11 6.80
C ARG A 107 -12.04 0.23 8.24
N ILE A 108 -13.27 0.71 8.36
CA ILE A 108 -13.96 0.97 9.62
C ILE A 108 -14.70 -0.32 10.00
N GLU A 109 -14.21 -1.05 11.01
CA GLU A 109 -15.15 -1.59 11.98
C GLU A 109 -15.85 -0.35 12.53
N ARG A 110 -17.00 0.04 11.96
CA ARG A 110 -17.87 0.93 12.70
C ARG A 110 -18.12 0.10 13.95
N GLU A 111 -17.54 0.49 15.08
CA GLU A 111 -18.27 0.34 16.33
C GLU A 111 -19.68 0.79 15.96
N THR A 112 -20.57 -0.18 15.82
CA THR A 112 -21.98 0.13 15.76
C THR A 112 -22.22 0.72 17.12
N TYR A 113 -22.15 2.06 17.23
CA TYR A 113 -22.60 2.76 18.41
C TYR A 113 -24.04 2.33 18.58
N THR A 114 -24.24 1.41 19.51
CA THR A 114 -25.56 0.95 19.88
C THR A 114 -26.12 1.98 20.84
N ALA A 115 -27.44 2.09 20.92
CA ALA A 115 -28.08 3.05 21.82
C ALA A 115 -27.72 2.84 23.31
N ASP A 116 -27.01 1.76 23.63
CA ASP A 116 -26.57 1.35 24.97
C ASP A 116 -25.08 1.65 25.25
N ASP A 117 -24.34 2.27 24.32
CA ASP A 117 -22.97 2.75 24.57
C ASP A 117 -23.03 4.07 25.39
N PRO A 118 -22.23 4.21 26.48
CA PRO A 118 -22.40 5.21 27.53
C PRO A 118 -22.29 6.68 27.09
#